data_AF-A0A7C8E6B6-F1
#
_entry.id   AF-A0A7C8E6B6-F1
#
_cell.length_a   1.000
_cell.length_b   1.000
_cell.length_c   1.000
_cell.angle_alpha   90.00
_cell.angle_beta   90.00
_cell.angle_gamma   90.00
#
_symmetry.space_group_name_H-M   'P 1'
#
loop_
_entity.id
_entity.type
_entity.pdbx_description
1 polymer ?
#
loop_
_entity_poly.entity_id
_entity_poly.type
_entity_poly.pdbx_seq_one_letter_code
_entity_poly.pdbx_strand_id
1 'polypeptide(L)'
;MSERFYRLGCDIGGTFTDFVLLNDRTGEIKINKCLTTPSDPSDAVEQGIRQLEEANPDFVRDLDEVIHGTTLVINSIIERKGAKTGLITTKGFRDVLELGREIRYAPYDIFAEFPEPLIPRRFRLEVDERVRSDGTVIKPLDRAEARDVVRRLIDMGVESVAVCLLNSFEYPSHELIIKEIIEDEAPDIPVSISYEVLPQIREYERTSTTVTNAYVKPLTGRYLSKLSGRLVTIGFKGKLFIMLSSGGITSVETAAEFPVRIIESGPTAAVISGQYYGKLFDISEMFCFDMGGTTAKSCLIQKGVAGVVPTFEVGRVQRFMKGSGLTIQVPVVDLMEIGAGGGSIAKVSKMGTLQVGPESSGADPGPICYGRGGTEPGITDADLLLGYLDEDYFLGGDMKLDREAARRGIEEKIARPLGVSLIQAIWGIHDLINETMAGAAKTHIAEKGGNPKIV
;
A
#
# COMPACT_ATOMS: atom_id res chain seq x y z
N MET A 1 -38.27 -6.82 -9.08
CA MET A 1 -36.93 -6.32 -8.68
C MET A 1 -36.07 -6.47 -9.91
N SER A 2 -35.54 -5.39 -10.49
CA SER A 2 -34.63 -5.54 -11.63
C SER A 2 -33.41 -6.31 -11.13
N GLU A 3 -33.05 -7.40 -11.80
CA GLU A 3 -31.77 -8.05 -11.56
C GLU A 3 -30.69 -7.03 -11.90
N ARG A 4 -29.84 -6.73 -10.93
CA ARG A 4 -28.58 -6.02 -11.17
C ARG A 4 -27.59 -7.03 -11.69
N PHE A 5 -26.86 -6.67 -12.73
CA PHE A 5 -25.98 -7.60 -13.46
C PHE A 5 -24.65 -6.97 -13.87
N TYR A 6 -24.38 -5.74 -13.43
CA TYR A 6 -23.05 -5.15 -13.58
C TYR A 6 -22.23 -5.35 -12.30
N ARG A 7 -20.94 -5.61 -12.48
CA ARG A 7 -19.92 -5.59 -11.43
C ARG A 7 -18.79 -4.66 -11.84
N LEU A 8 -18.33 -3.82 -10.93
CA LEU A 8 -17.27 -2.86 -11.18
C LEU A 8 -16.06 -3.14 -10.27
N GLY A 9 -14.93 -3.48 -10.87
CA GLY A 9 -13.63 -3.42 -10.19
C GLY A 9 -13.05 -2.00 -10.32
N CYS A 10 -12.51 -1.46 -9.24
CA CYS A 10 -11.81 -0.18 -9.24
C CYS A 10 -10.53 -0.25 -8.40
N ASP A 11 -9.39 0.07 -9.00
CA ASP A 11 -8.12 0.16 -8.28
C ASP A 11 -7.56 1.59 -8.34
N ILE A 12 -7.17 2.10 -7.17
CA ILE A 12 -6.52 3.40 -7.07
C ILE A 12 -5.01 3.19 -6.89
N GLY A 13 -4.29 3.43 -7.98
CA GLY A 13 -2.84 3.52 -7.99
C GLY A 13 -2.33 4.90 -7.56
N GLY A 14 -1.01 5.09 -7.65
CA GLY A 14 -0.38 6.38 -7.38
C GLY A 14 -0.50 7.39 -8.53
N THR A 15 -0.73 6.90 -9.76
CA THR A 15 -0.79 7.73 -10.97
C THR A 15 -2.16 7.75 -11.61
N PHE A 16 -2.77 6.57 -11.73
CA PHE A 16 -4.05 6.40 -12.38
C PHE A 16 -4.99 5.60 -11.49
N THR A 17 -6.28 5.85 -11.71
CA THR A 17 -7.36 5.05 -11.19
C THR A 17 -7.93 4.23 -12.34
N ASP A 18 -7.92 2.91 -12.18
CA ASP A 18 -8.31 1.94 -13.19
C ASP A 18 -9.67 1.33 -12.86
N PHE A 19 -10.47 1.07 -13.90
CA PHE A 19 -11.82 0.52 -13.78
C PHE A 19 -12.04 -0.64 -14.74
N VAL A 20 -12.73 -1.67 -14.26
CA VAL A 20 -13.17 -2.81 -15.06
C VAL A 20 -14.65 -3.05 -14.77
N LEU A 21 -15.50 -2.76 -15.76
CA LEU A 21 -16.93 -3.01 -15.71
C LEU A 21 -17.23 -4.34 -16.42
N LEU A 22 -17.85 -5.27 -15.70
CA LEU A 22 -18.28 -6.57 -16.22
C LEU A 22 -19.81 -6.62 -16.26
N ASN A 23 -20.36 -7.02 -17.41
CA ASN A 23 -21.77 -7.38 -17.55
C ASN A 23 -21.92 -8.90 -17.38
N ASP A 24 -22.54 -9.36 -16.30
CA ASP A 24 -22.70 -10.79 -15.99
C ASP A 24 -23.62 -11.54 -16.94
N ARG A 25 -24.49 -10.83 -17.68
CA ARG A 25 -25.41 -11.47 -18.64
C ARG A 25 -24.74 -11.74 -19.97
N THR A 26 -23.85 -10.85 -20.40
CA THR A 26 -23.21 -10.93 -21.73
C THR A 26 -21.76 -11.38 -21.65
N GLY A 27 -21.12 -11.25 -20.48
CA GLY A 27 -19.67 -11.40 -20.32
C GLY A 27 -18.87 -10.23 -20.89
N GLU A 28 -19.54 -9.14 -21.31
CA GLU A 28 -18.86 -7.96 -21.86
C GLU A 28 -18.05 -7.26 -20.76
N ILE A 29 -16.79 -6.94 -21.10
CA ILE A 29 -15.88 -6.19 -20.25
C ILE A 29 -15.61 -4.83 -20.89
N LYS A 30 -15.74 -3.78 -20.09
CA LYS A 30 -15.35 -2.42 -20.46
C LYS A 30 -14.32 -1.90 -19.47
N ILE A 31 -13.33 -1.20 -19.98
CA ILE A 31 -12.23 -0.67 -19.18
C ILE A 31 -12.28 0.85 -19.28
N ASN A 32 -12.02 1.53 -18.17
CA ASN A 32 -11.78 2.96 -18.15
C ASN A 32 -10.56 3.26 -17.29
N LYS A 33 -9.90 4.39 -17.55
CA LYS A 33 -8.72 4.83 -16.82
C LYS A 33 -8.73 6.35 -16.74
N CYS A 34 -8.59 6.88 -15.53
CA CYS A 34 -8.47 8.31 -15.32
C CYS A 34 -7.29 8.62 -14.40
N LEU A 35 -6.92 9.89 -14.30
CA LEU A 35 -5.88 10.32 -13.37
C LEU A 35 -6.38 10.21 -11.93
N THR A 36 -5.51 9.75 -11.04
CA THR A 36 -5.79 9.80 -9.61
C THR A 36 -5.77 11.25 -9.12
N THR A 37 -6.65 11.58 -8.17
CA THR A 37 -6.69 12.88 -7.49
C THR A 37 -6.05 12.72 -6.10
N PRO A 38 -4.76 13.06 -5.89
CA PRO A 38 -4.07 12.71 -4.64
C PRO A 38 -4.66 13.37 -3.39
N SER A 39 -5.26 14.55 -3.55
CA SER A 39 -5.90 15.27 -2.45
C SER A 39 -7.17 14.59 -1.93
N ASP A 40 -7.93 13.94 -2.82
CA ASP A 40 -9.12 13.16 -2.47
C ASP A 40 -9.35 12.07 -3.54
N PRO A 41 -8.84 10.85 -3.33
CA PRO A 41 -8.95 9.79 -4.32
C PRO A 41 -10.39 9.38 -4.65
N SER A 42 -11.35 9.71 -3.78
CA SER A 42 -12.77 9.42 -4.05
C SER A 42 -13.35 10.27 -5.19
N ASP A 43 -12.75 11.43 -5.52
CA ASP A 43 -13.08 12.22 -6.71
C ASP A 43 -12.79 11.44 -7.99
N ALA A 44 -11.62 10.79 -8.06
CA ALA A 44 -11.23 10.03 -9.25
C ALA A 44 -12.16 8.84 -9.50
N VAL A 45 -12.62 8.17 -8.44
CA VAL A 45 -13.60 7.08 -8.53
C VAL A 45 -14.93 7.58 -9.10
N GLU A 46 -15.44 8.68 -8.57
CA GLU A 46 -16.68 9.29 -9.08
C GLU A 46 -16.55 9.72 -10.54
N GLN A 47 -15.47 10.41 -10.88
CA GLN A 47 -15.20 10.84 -12.26
C GLN A 47 -15.15 9.64 -13.22
N GLY A 48 -14.41 8.59 -12.88
CA GLY A 48 -14.28 7.41 -13.74
C GLY A 48 -15.60 6.65 -13.91
N ILE A 49 -16.46 6.62 -12.88
CA ILE A 49 -17.82 6.06 -13.01
C ILE A 49 -18.69 6.92 -13.92
N ARG A 50 -18.63 8.25 -13.80
CA ARG A 50 -19.39 9.15 -14.69
C ARG A 50 -18.96 9.01 -16.15
N GLN A 51 -17.66 8.90 -16.42
CA GLN A 51 -17.13 8.63 -17.76
C GLN A 51 -17.62 7.27 -18.31
N LEU A 52 -17.66 6.23 -17.46
CA LEU A 52 -18.22 4.94 -17.85
C LEU A 52 -19.72 5.03 -18.15
N GLU A 53 -20.47 5.84 -17.42
CA GLU A 53 -21.91 6.05 -17.59
C GLU A 53 -22.23 6.78 -18.91
N GLU A 54 -21.37 7.71 -19.34
CA GLU A 54 -21.50 8.35 -20.67
C GLU A 54 -21.40 7.32 -21.82
N ALA A 55 -20.54 6.32 -21.67
CA ALA A 55 -20.39 5.22 -22.63
C ALA A 55 -21.40 4.06 -22.42
N ASN A 56 -22.05 4.01 -21.24
CA ASN A 56 -22.95 2.94 -20.81
C ASN A 56 -24.15 3.51 -20.04
N PRO A 57 -25.15 4.05 -20.74
CA PRO A 57 -26.28 4.67 -20.07
C PRO A 57 -27.02 3.70 -19.13
N ASP A 58 -27.38 4.20 -17.96
CA ASP A 58 -28.10 3.54 -16.87
C ASP A 58 -27.34 2.40 -16.15
N PHE A 59 -26.05 2.18 -16.41
CA PHE A 59 -25.34 1.04 -15.82
C PHE A 59 -25.24 1.15 -14.29
N VAL A 60 -25.09 2.36 -13.73
CA VAL A 60 -25.04 2.58 -12.27
C VAL A 60 -26.32 2.11 -11.57
N ARG A 61 -27.48 2.17 -12.25
CA ARG A 61 -28.76 1.67 -11.70
C ARG A 61 -28.76 0.15 -11.58
N ASP A 62 -28.13 -0.52 -12.53
CA ASP A 62 -28.08 -1.98 -12.66
C ASP A 62 -26.76 -2.57 -12.11
N LEU A 63 -25.97 -1.74 -11.42
CA LEU A 63 -24.71 -2.10 -10.76
C LEU A 63 -24.96 -2.80 -9.41
N ASP A 64 -24.57 -4.06 -9.32
CA ASP A 64 -24.79 -4.89 -8.12
C ASP A 64 -23.66 -4.72 -7.11
N GLU A 65 -22.42 -4.75 -7.58
CA GLU A 65 -21.24 -4.77 -6.73
C GLU A 65 -20.15 -3.85 -7.26
N VAL A 66 -19.49 -3.15 -6.34
CA VAL A 66 -18.24 -2.43 -6.58
C VAL A 66 -17.16 -3.08 -5.71
N ILE A 67 -16.06 -3.52 -6.31
CA ILE A 67 -14.90 -4.07 -5.60
C ILE A 67 -13.77 -3.07 -5.74
N HIS A 68 -13.30 -2.56 -4.60
CA HIS A 68 -12.34 -1.48 -4.55
C HIS A 68 -10.99 -1.91 -3.94
N GLY A 69 -9.91 -1.72 -4.69
CA GLY A 69 -8.52 -1.80 -4.24
C GLY A 69 -7.89 -0.42 -4.10
N THR A 70 -7.00 -0.24 -3.14
CA THR A 70 -6.32 1.03 -2.91
C THR A 70 -4.90 0.88 -2.39
N THR A 71 -4.04 1.79 -2.83
CA THR A 71 -2.67 1.97 -2.33
C THR A 71 -2.57 3.04 -1.24
N LEU A 72 -3.69 3.67 -0.84
CA LEU A 72 -3.71 4.77 0.13
C LEU A 72 -3.05 4.39 1.47
N VAL A 73 -3.34 3.18 1.96
CA VAL A 73 -2.90 2.75 3.30
C VAL A 73 -1.38 2.59 3.34
N ILE A 74 -0.80 1.83 2.40
CA ILE A 74 0.65 1.63 2.36
C ILE A 74 1.40 2.94 2.17
N ASN A 75 0.93 3.81 1.26
CA ASN A 75 1.58 5.10 1.00
C ASN A 75 1.56 5.99 2.25
N SER A 76 0.47 5.97 3.01
CA SER A 76 0.37 6.76 4.25
C SER A 76 1.35 6.31 5.33
N ILE A 77 1.67 5.02 5.39
CA ILE A 77 2.69 4.47 6.31
C ILE A 77 4.08 4.88 5.84
N ILE A 78 4.38 4.72 4.55
CA ILE A 78 5.68 5.05 3.95
C ILE A 78 5.97 6.56 4.09
N GLU A 79 4.99 7.41 3.76
CA GLU A 79 5.12 8.87 3.78
C GLU A 79 4.92 9.49 5.17
N ARG A 80 4.64 8.68 6.20
CA ARG A 80 4.38 9.15 7.57
C ARG A 80 3.23 10.16 7.67
N LYS A 81 2.16 9.93 6.89
CA LYS A 81 0.95 10.77 6.80
C LYS A 81 -0.26 10.17 7.51
N GLY A 82 -0.06 9.24 8.43
CA GLY A 82 -1.14 8.74 9.29
C GLY A 82 -1.48 9.69 10.43
N ALA A 83 -2.43 9.25 11.25
CA ALA A 83 -2.94 10.00 12.38
C ALA A 83 -1.88 10.14 13.49
N LYS A 84 -1.99 11.20 14.29
CA LYS A 84 -1.18 11.34 15.49
C LYS A 84 -1.65 10.34 16.56
N THR A 85 -1.02 9.18 16.62
CA THR A 85 -1.50 8.06 17.44
C THR A 85 -0.83 7.97 18.80
N GLY A 86 -1.61 7.66 19.85
CA GLY A 86 -1.12 7.25 21.16
C GLY A 86 -1.04 5.73 21.31
N LEU A 87 -0.11 5.24 22.14
CA LEU A 87 0.00 3.82 22.49
C LEU A 87 -0.12 3.66 24.00
N ILE A 88 -0.97 2.73 24.44
CA ILE A 88 -1.05 2.27 25.82
C ILE A 88 -0.50 0.85 25.91
N THR A 89 0.51 0.63 26.75
CA THR A 89 1.08 -0.69 27.02
C THR A 89 1.04 -1.06 28.49
N THR A 90 1.29 -2.33 28.79
CA THR A 90 1.66 -2.75 30.14
C THR A 90 2.89 -1.97 30.63
N LYS A 91 2.95 -1.64 31.92
CA LYS A 91 4.11 -1.00 32.55
C LYS A 91 5.42 -1.76 32.32
N GLY A 92 6.43 -1.03 31.87
CA GLY A 92 7.75 -1.53 31.47
C GLY A 92 7.86 -1.92 30.00
N PHE A 93 6.80 -1.77 29.19
CA PHE A 93 6.73 -2.22 27.80
C PHE A 93 6.56 -1.10 26.77
N ARG A 94 6.54 0.18 27.20
CA ARG A 94 6.42 1.34 26.29
C ARG A 94 7.47 1.42 25.17
N ASP A 95 8.63 0.81 25.39
CA ASP A 95 9.80 0.90 24.51
C ASP A 95 9.92 -0.29 23.55
N VAL A 96 8.95 -1.21 23.53
CA VAL A 96 8.94 -2.39 22.65
C VAL A 96 9.09 -2.08 21.16
N LEU A 97 8.49 -0.98 20.69
CA LEU A 97 8.62 -0.54 19.31
C LEU A 97 10.04 -0.08 18.96
N GLU A 98 10.77 0.45 19.95
CA GLU A 98 12.15 0.94 19.80
C GLU A 98 13.14 -0.22 19.81
N LEU A 99 12.93 -1.18 20.71
CA LEU A 99 13.77 -2.36 20.86
C LEU A 99 13.60 -3.34 19.68
N GLY A 100 12.39 -3.40 19.12
CA GLY A 100 12.08 -4.27 18.00
C GLY A 100 12.28 -5.75 18.36
N ARG A 101 13.04 -6.45 17.51
CA ARG A 101 13.45 -7.85 17.72
C ARG A 101 14.91 -8.00 18.14
N GLU A 102 15.63 -6.90 18.34
CA GLU A 102 17.09 -6.88 18.52
C GLU A 102 17.87 -7.53 17.36
N ILE A 103 17.26 -7.66 16.18
CA ILE A 103 17.87 -8.21 14.96
C ILE A 103 18.49 -7.08 14.16
N ARG A 104 19.80 -7.14 13.90
CA ARG A 104 20.47 -6.26 12.93
C ARG A 104 20.32 -6.82 11.52
N TYR A 105 19.57 -6.11 10.68
CA TYR A 105 19.37 -6.50 9.29
C TYR A 105 20.65 -6.36 8.44
N ALA A 106 21.57 -5.48 8.84
CA ALA A 106 22.90 -5.32 8.25
C ALA A 106 23.98 -5.57 9.32
N PRO A 107 24.36 -6.84 9.58
CA PRO A 107 25.24 -7.18 10.71
C PRO A 107 26.61 -6.50 10.69
N TYR A 108 27.12 -6.18 9.50
CA TYR A 108 28.44 -5.58 9.30
C TYR A 108 28.42 -4.05 9.20
N ASP A 109 27.25 -3.45 9.06
CA ASP A 109 27.10 -1.99 9.03
C ASP A 109 26.74 -1.50 10.43
N ILE A 110 27.73 -0.93 11.12
CA ILE A 110 27.56 -0.38 12.47
C ILE A 110 26.75 0.92 12.48
N PHE A 111 26.57 1.56 11.31
CA PHE A 111 25.79 2.78 11.13
C PHE A 111 24.41 2.50 10.54
N ALA A 112 24.00 1.23 10.44
CA ALA A 112 22.69 0.84 9.96
C ALA A 112 21.58 1.50 10.79
N GLU A 113 20.76 2.31 10.12
CA GLU A 113 19.62 2.97 10.73
C GLU A 113 18.41 2.04 10.73
N PHE A 114 17.59 2.10 11.77
CA PHE A 114 16.32 1.37 11.81
C PHE A 114 15.16 2.31 11.45
N PRO A 115 14.06 1.78 10.91
CA PRO A 115 12.87 2.59 10.68
C PRO A 115 12.38 3.19 11.99
N GLU A 116 12.17 4.51 12.01
CA GLU A 116 11.57 5.17 13.17
C GLU A 116 10.18 4.56 13.44
N PRO A 117 9.83 4.25 14.69
CA PRO A 117 8.48 3.78 15.01
C PRO A 117 7.41 4.80 14.65
N LEU A 118 6.23 4.33 14.21
CA LEU A 118 5.11 5.20 13.82
C LEU A 118 4.64 6.12 14.95
N ILE A 119 4.79 5.69 16.21
CA ILE A 119 4.41 6.47 17.39
C ILE A 119 5.70 6.91 18.10
N PRO A 120 5.99 8.21 18.19
CA PRO A 120 7.09 8.72 19.00
C PRO A 120 6.95 8.34 20.48
N ARG A 121 8.08 8.08 21.15
CA ARG A 121 8.12 7.62 22.57
C ARG A 121 7.30 8.47 23.56
N ARG A 122 7.13 9.77 23.30
CA ARG A 122 6.34 10.69 24.15
C ARG A 122 4.84 10.34 24.17
N PHE A 123 4.30 9.76 23.11
CA PHE A 123 2.89 9.35 23.00
C PHE A 123 2.68 7.87 23.37
N ARG A 124 3.68 7.22 23.99
CA ARG A 124 3.58 5.85 24.50
C ARG A 124 3.48 5.91 26.02
N LEU A 125 2.29 5.64 26.54
CA LEU A 125 2.00 5.63 27.97
C LEU A 125 1.76 4.20 28.45
N GLU A 126 1.79 4.04 29.76
CA GLU A 126 1.73 2.74 30.42
C GLU A 126 0.60 2.72 31.44
N VAL A 127 -0.01 1.56 31.59
CA VAL A 127 -0.89 1.22 32.71
C VAL A 127 -0.22 0.14 33.57
N ASP A 128 -0.40 0.21 34.88
CA ASP A 128 0.20 -0.73 35.82
C ASP A 128 -0.69 -1.97 36.03
N GLU A 129 -0.90 -2.76 34.99
CA GLU A 129 -1.56 -4.07 35.04
C GLU A 129 -0.58 -5.22 34.71
N ARG A 130 -0.94 -6.48 35.03
CA ARG A 130 -0.12 -7.63 34.61
C ARG A 130 -0.91 -8.93 34.54
N VAL A 131 -0.75 -9.64 33.42
CA VAL A 131 -1.31 -10.97 33.19
C VAL A 131 -0.18 -11.97 32.88
N ARG A 132 -0.27 -13.18 33.43
CA ARG A 132 0.61 -14.31 33.10
C ARG A 132 0.30 -14.90 31.71
N SER A 133 1.19 -15.76 31.24
CA SER A 133 1.01 -16.49 29.98
C SER A 133 -0.15 -17.49 30.01
N ASP A 134 -0.65 -17.87 31.19
CA ASP A 134 -1.81 -18.74 31.39
C ASP A 134 -3.12 -17.97 31.63
N GLY A 135 -3.11 -16.65 31.41
CA GLY A 135 -4.26 -15.77 31.63
C GLY A 135 -4.49 -15.36 33.09
N THR A 136 -3.70 -15.86 34.05
CA THR A 136 -3.84 -15.48 35.46
C THR A 136 -3.45 -14.01 35.66
N VAL A 137 -4.35 -13.22 36.23
CA VAL A 137 -4.09 -11.83 36.60
C VAL A 137 -3.15 -11.76 37.80
N ILE A 138 -1.96 -11.19 37.61
CA ILE A 138 -1.01 -10.87 38.70
C ILE A 138 -1.37 -9.54 39.32
N LYS A 139 -1.66 -8.55 38.47
CA LYS A 139 -2.04 -7.21 38.88
C LYS A 139 -3.27 -6.77 38.08
N PRO A 140 -4.41 -6.51 38.74
CA PRO A 140 -5.61 -6.06 38.05
C PRO A 140 -5.40 -4.64 37.50
N LEU A 141 -6.08 -4.32 36.41
CA LEU A 141 -6.14 -2.96 35.88
C LEU A 141 -6.92 -2.05 36.85
N ASP A 142 -6.31 -0.94 37.25
CA ASP A 142 -7.02 0.14 37.93
C ASP A 142 -7.73 1.03 36.89
N ARG A 143 -9.06 1.11 36.96
CA ARG A 143 -9.87 1.91 36.03
C ARG A 143 -9.60 3.42 36.19
N ALA A 144 -9.26 3.90 37.39
CA ALA A 144 -8.96 5.31 37.61
C ALA A 144 -7.62 5.69 36.97
N GLU A 145 -6.58 4.86 37.19
CA GLU A 145 -5.28 5.02 36.53
C GLU A 145 -5.41 4.97 35.00
N ALA A 146 -6.18 4.01 34.47
CA ALA A 146 -6.42 3.89 33.03
C ALA A 146 -7.13 5.14 32.47
N ARG A 147 -8.13 5.68 33.17
CA ARG A 147 -8.79 6.96 32.79
C ARG A 147 -7.81 8.12 32.75
N ASP A 148 -6.93 8.23 33.75
CA ASP A 148 -5.92 9.30 33.78
C ASP A 148 -4.90 9.17 32.64
N VAL A 149 -4.47 7.94 32.31
CA VAL A 149 -3.60 7.68 31.15
C VAL A 149 -4.27 8.07 29.84
N VAL A 150 -5.54 7.70 29.67
CA VAL A 150 -6.34 8.04 28.48
C VAL A 150 -6.48 9.56 28.34
N ARG A 151 -6.88 10.26 29.41
CA ARG A 151 -6.98 11.74 29.41
C ARG A 151 -5.67 12.41 29.05
N ARG A 152 -4.55 11.93 29.59
CA ARG A 152 -3.22 12.46 29.23
C ARG A 152 -2.91 12.32 27.75
N LEU A 153 -3.26 11.19 27.11
CA LEU A 153 -3.09 11.04 25.66
C LEU A 153 -3.99 12.01 24.89
N ILE A 154 -5.25 12.17 25.31
CA ILE A 154 -6.20 13.11 24.71
C ILE A 154 -5.69 14.55 24.81
N ASP A 155 -5.21 14.97 25.99
CA ASP A 155 -4.64 16.30 26.24
C ASP A 155 -3.38 16.55 25.39
N MET A 156 -2.64 15.48 25.07
CA MET A 156 -1.52 15.55 24.13
C MET A 156 -1.96 15.71 22.67
N GLY A 157 -3.27 15.69 22.38
CA GLY A 157 -3.89 15.90 21.08
C GLY A 157 -3.65 14.72 20.13
N VAL A 158 -3.81 13.49 20.60
CA VAL A 158 -3.82 12.30 19.74
C VAL A 158 -5.14 12.21 18.98
N GLU A 159 -5.08 11.68 17.77
CA GLU A 159 -6.21 11.49 16.85
C GLU A 159 -6.68 10.02 16.78
N SER A 160 -5.88 9.10 17.32
CA SER A 160 -6.23 7.68 17.49
C SER A 160 -5.42 7.04 18.63
N VAL A 161 -5.89 5.90 19.15
CA VAL A 161 -5.22 5.18 20.23
C VAL A 161 -5.06 3.69 19.90
N ALA A 162 -3.85 3.17 20.07
CA ALA A 162 -3.55 1.75 20.09
C ALA A 162 -3.41 1.28 21.55
N VAL A 163 -3.94 0.09 21.85
CA VAL A 163 -3.74 -0.57 23.15
C VAL A 163 -3.14 -1.94 22.91
N CYS A 164 -1.97 -2.21 23.49
CA CYS A 164 -1.35 -3.53 23.45
C CYS A 164 -0.81 -3.89 24.82
N LEU A 165 -1.54 -4.73 25.53
CA LEU A 165 -1.15 -5.27 26.82
C LEU A 165 -0.52 -6.66 26.64
N LEU A 166 0.32 -7.05 27.58
CA LEU A 166 0.93 -8.37 27.58
C LEU A 166 -0.09 -9.45 27.82
N ASN A 167 -0.01 -10.52 27.02
CA ASN A 167 -0.89 -11.68 27.10
C ASN A 167 -2.39 -11.33 26.95
N SER A 168 -2.71 -10.21 26.31
CA SER A 168 -4.10 -9.82 26.00
C SER A 168 -4.80 -10.82 25.08
N PHE A 169 -4.05 -11.56 24.25
CA PHE A 169 -4.58 -12.68 23.45
C PHE A 169 -5.14 -13.82 24.31
N GLU A 170 -4.66 -13.96 25.55
CA GLU A 170 -5.12 -14.97 26.52
C GLU A 170 -6.16 -14.39 27.48
N TYR A 171 -5.95 -13.15 27.96
CA TYR A 171 -6.86 -12.44 28.86
C TYR A 171 -7.18 -11.04 28.32
N PRO A 172 -8.20 -10.88 27.47
CA PRO A 172 -8.49 -9.62 26.79
C PRO A 172 -9.18 -8.56 27.67
N SER A 173 -9.66 -8.94 28.85
CA SER A 173 -10.55 -8.10 29.65
C SER A 173 -9.95 -6.73 29.99
N HIS A 174 -8.65 -6.63 30.24
CA HIS A 174 -8.01 -5.33 30.51
C HIS A 174 -8.00 -4.42 29.27
N GLU A 175 -7.74 -4.95 28.07
CA GLU A 175 -7.80 -4.16 26.84
C GLU A 175 -9.23 -3.71 26.53
N LEU A 176 -10.21 -4.60 26.72
CA LEU A 176 -11.64 -4.27 26.55
C LEU A 176 -12.09 -3.16 27.50
N ILE A 177 -11.65 -3.19 28.76
CA ILE A 177 -11.94 -2.13 29.73
C ILE A 177 -11.31 -0.79 29.30
N ILE A 178 -10.08 -0.80 28.79
CA ILE A 178 -9.43 0.44 28.30
C ILE A 178 -10.16 0.95 27.06
N LYS A 179 -10.60 0.06 26.16
CA LYS A 179 -11.43 0.42 25.00
C LYS A 179 -12.72 1.13 25.42
N GLU A 180 -13.47 0.56 26.36
CA GLU A 180 -14.68 1.18 26.94
C GLU A 180 -14.37 2.57 27.50
N ILE A 181 -13.25 2.73 28.23
CA ILE A 181 -12.85 4.01 28.81
C ILE A 181 -12.54 5.05 27.73
N ILE A 182 -11.88 4.66 26.65
CA ILE A 182 -11.58 5.56 25.52
C ILE A 182 -12.87 5.97 24.82
N GLU A 183 -13.78 5.03 24.57
CA GLU A 183 -15.09 5.29 23.94
C GLU A 183 -15.96 6.21 24.81
N ASP A 184 -15.89 6.10 26.14
CA ASP A 184 -16.58 6.98 27.09
C ASP A 184 -16.00 8.41 27.10
N GLU A 185 -14.66 8.55 27.17
CA GLU A 185 -13.99 9.85 27.38
C GLU A 185 -13.75 10.62 26.08
N ALA A 186 -13.60 9.92 24.95
CA ALA A 186 -13.33 10.50 23.64
C ALA A 186 -13.95 9.67 22.50
N PRO A 187 -15.28 9.71 22.33
CA PRO A 187 -16.00 8.88 21.35
C PRO A 187 -15.58 9.15 19.89
N ASP A 188 -15.03 10.32 19.59
CA ASP A 188 -14.57 10.71 18.26
C ASP A 188 -13.15 10.19 17.93
N ILE A 189 -12.43 9.62 18.90
CA ILE A 189 -11.06 9.11 18.73
C ILE A 189 -11.11 7.60 18.46
N PRO A 190 -10.72 7.12 17.26
CA PRO A 190 -10.72 5.70 16.98
C PRO A 190 -9.70 4.95 17.83
N VAL A 191 -10.13 3.82 18.37
CA VAL A 191 -9.31 2.91 19.17
C VAL A 191 -9.06 1.60 18.42
N SER A 192 -7.87 1.04 18.57
CA SER A 192 -7.55 -0.33 18.14
C SER A 192 -6.92 -1.07 19.32
N ILE A 193 -7.54 -2.17 19.74
CA ILE A 193 -6.96 -3.05 20.76
C ILE A 193 -6.33 -4.28 20.12
N SER A 194 -5.22 -4.72 20.68
CA SER A 194 -4.42 -5.78 20.07
C SER A 194 -5.12 -7.13 20.01
N TYR A 195 -6.03 -7.41 20.95
CA TYR A 195 -6.87 -8.60 20.92
C TYR A 195 -7.77 -8.67 19.67
N GLU A 196 -8.33 -7.55 19.22
CA GLU A 196 -9.19 -7.53 18.04
C GLU A 196 -8.38 -7.52 16.74
N VAL A 197 -7.24 -6.83 16.74
CA VAL A 197 -6.39 -6.69 15.55
C VAL A 197 -5.60 -7.98 15.27
N LEU A 198 -4.89 -8.50 16.26
CA LEU A 198 -4.00 -9.67 16.14
C LEU A 198 -3.88 -10.42 17.49
N PRO A 199 -4.83 -11.31 17.83
CA PRO A 199 -4.83 -12.10 19.06
C PRO A 199 -3.82 -13.25 19.00
N GLN A 200 -2.52 -12.94 18.94
CA GLN A 200 -1.44 -13.92 18.82
C GLN A 200 -0.28 -13.61 19.77
N ILE A 201 0.51 -14.64 20.07
CA ILE A 201 1.76 -14.53 20.82
C ILE A 201 2.79 -13.66 20.06
N ARG A 202 3.80 -13.20 20.80
CA ARG A 202 4.88 -12.27 20.41
C ARG A 202 4.48 -10.81 20.43
N GLU A 203 5.20 -10.06 21.27
CA GLU A 203 4.84 -8.71 21.63
C GLU A 203 5.08 -7.72 20.48
N TYR A 204 6.29 -7.68 19.94
CA TYR A 204 6.67 -6.68 18.95
C TYR A 204 5.76 -6.70 17.72
N GLU A 205 5.48 -7.87 17.14
CA GLU A 205 4.61 -7.98 15.97
C GLU A 205 3.17 -7.57 16.27
N ARG A 206 2.66 -7.94 17.46
CA ARG A 206 1.31 -7.58 17.90
C ARG A 206 1.18 -6.08 18.14
N THR A 207 2.14 -5.46 18.84
CA THR A 207 2.15 -4.01 19.02
C THR A 207 2.33 -3.28 17.70
N SER A 208 3.31 -3.67 16.88
CA SER A 208 3.57 -3.03 15.58
C SER A 208 2.34 -3.08 14.65
N THR A 209 1.65 -4.22 14.59
CA THR A 209 0.43 -4.40 13.78
C THR A 209 -0.73 -3.56 14.33
N THR A 210 -0.95 -3.57 15.64
CA THR A 210 -2.02 -2.78 16.30
C THR A 210 -1.80 -1.29 16.15
N VAL A 211 -0.55 -0.84 16.30
CA VAL A 211 -0.14 0.55 16.10
C VAL A 211 -0.33 0.95 14.64
N THR A 212 0.07 0.11 13.69
CA THR A 212 -0.16 0.38 12.27
C THR A 212 -1.65 0.52 11.98
N ASN A 213 -2.49 -0.36 12.53
CA ASN A 213 -3.93 -0.28 12.39
C ASN A 213 -4.47 1.06 12.90
N ALA A 214 -4.17 1.43 14.15
CA ALA A 214 -4.61 2.69 14.75
C ALA A 214 -4.08 3.92 14.01
N TYR A 215 -2.85 3.85 13.48
CA TYR A 215 -2.20 4.94 12.75
C TYR A 215 -2.93 5.32 11.47
N VAL A 216 -3.41 4.34 10.72
CA VAL A 216 -4.10 4.58 9.43
C VAL A 216 -5.63 4.61 9.55
N LYS A 217 -6.19 4.11 10.65
CA LYS A 217 -7.65 4.00 10.88
C LYS A 217 -8.44 5.29 10.66
N PRO A 218 -8.04 6.48 11.18
CA PRO A 218 -8.80 7.71 10.92
C PRO A 218 -8.80 8.11 9.43
N LEU A 219 -7.66 7.96 8.75
CA LEU A 219 -7.55 8.29 7.34
C LEU A 219 -8.41 7.37 6.47
N THR A 220 -8.27 6.05 6.68
CA THR A 220 -9.02 5.04 5.93
C THR A 220 -10.53 5.15 6.19
N GLY A 221 -10.94 5.36 7.44
CA GLY A 221 -12.36 5.53 7.78
C GLY A 221 -12.98 6.74 7.08
N ARG A 222 -12.32 7.90 7.09
CA ARG A 222 -12.79 9.09 6.36
C ARG A 222 -12.88 8.85 4.86
N TYR A 223 -11.86 8.22 4.27
CA TYR A 223 -11.81 7.91 2.85
C TYR A 223 -12.97 6.98 2.44
N LEU A 224 -13.13 5.87 3.13
CA LEU A 224 -14.16 4.87 2.84
C LEU A 224 -15.58 5.42 3.05
N SER A 225 -15.78 6.25 4.07
CA SER A 225 -17.06 6.94 4.31
C SER A 225 -17.39 7.91 3.17
N LYS A 226 -16.42 8.73 2.72
CA LYS A 226 -16.60 9.63 1.56
C LYS A 226 -16.92 8.86 0.29
N LEU A 227 -16.16 7.79 -0.01
CA LEU A 227 -16.39 6.96 -1.18
C LEU A 227 -17.80 6.37 -1.18
N SER A 228 -18.22 5.79 -0.05
CA SER A 228 -19.58 5.26 0.11
C SER A 228 -20.65 6.34 -0.13
N GLY A 229 -20.49 7.53 0.46
CA GLY A 229 -21.41 8.65 0.28
C GLY A 229 -21.51 9.15 -1.18
N ARG A 230 -20.39 9.19 -1.91
CA ARG A 230 -20.37 9.55 -3.33
C ARG A 230 -21.08 8.53 -4.20
N LEU A 231 -20.83 7.24 -3.96
CA LEU A 231 -21.53 6.17 -4.68
C LEU A 231 -23.05 6.27 -4.49
N VAL A 232 -23.51 6.53 -3.26
CA VAL A 232 -24.94 6.78 -3.01
C VAL A 232 -25.44 8.00 -3.79
N THR A 233 -24.66 9.08 -3.84
CA THR A 233 -25.03 10.33 -4.53
C THR A 233 -25.17 10.14 -6.04
N ILE A 234 -24.36 9.28 -6.66
CA ILE A 234 -24.48 8.94 -8.09
C ILE A 234 -25.58 7.91 -8.39
N GLY A 235 -26.31 7.45 -7.37
CA GLY A 235 -27.46 6.55 -7.54
C GLY A 235 -27.13 5.06 -7.39
N PHE A 236 -25.92 4.70 -6.96
CA PHE A 236 -25.55 3.33 -6.65
C PHE A 236 -26.35 2.81 -5.45
N LYS A 237 -26.93 1.62 -5.61
CA LYS A 237 -27.73 0.95 -4.56
C LYS A 237 -27.24 -0.47 -4.24
N GLY A 238 -26.10 -0.87 -4.82
CA GLY A 238 -25.46 -2.16 -4.64
C GLY A 238 -24.57 -2.21 -3.40
N LYS A 239 -23.65 -3.18 -3.37
CA LYS A 239 -22.69 -3.38 -2.27
C LYS A 239 -21.30 -2.90 -2.68
N LEU A 240 -20.65 -2.14 -1.80
CA LEU A 240 -19.24 -1.81 -1.91
C LEU A 240 -18.43 -2.80 -1.09
N PHE A 241 -17.48 -3.46 -1.74
CA PHE A 241 -16.50 -4.36 -1.14
C PHE A 241 -15.09 -3.80 -1.28
N ILE A 242 -14.25 -4.09 -0.29
CA ILE A 242 -12.84 -3.68 -0.27
C ILE A 242 -11.97 -4.92 -0.41
N MET A 243 -10.98 -4.87 -1.30
CA MET A 243 -10.02 -5.94 -1.50
C MET A 243 -9.11 -6.08 -0.27
N LEU A 244 -8.92 -7.32 0.21
CA LEU A 244 -8.02 -7.64 1.30
C LEU A 244 -6.64 -7.96 0.74
N SER A 245 -5.59 -7.67 1.52
CA SER A 245 -4.21 -8.02 1.17
C SER A 245 -4.02 -9.54 1.01
N SER A 246 -4.91 -10.35 1.57
CA SER A 246 -4.91 -11.82 1.48
C SER A 246 -5.55 -12.41 0.21
N GLY A 247 -6.15 -11.57 -0.65
CA GLY A 247 -6.81 -12.02 -1.89
C GLY A 247 -8.33 -12.19 -1.80
N GLY A 248 -8.90 -12.01 -0.60
CA GLY A 248 -10.35 -11.98 -0.40
C GLY A 248 -10.93 -10.56 -0.52
N ILE A 249 -12.23 -10.43 -0.27
CA ILE A 249 -12.93 -9.13 -0.17
C ILE A 249 -13.62 -9.00 1.19
N THR A 250 -13.85 -7.77 1.64
CA THR A 250 -14.52 -7.47 2.90
C THR A 250 -15.47 -6.28 2.79
N SER A 251 -16.26 -6.02 3.83
CA SER A 251 -17.16 -4.87 3.88
C SER A 251 -16.41 -3.57 4.18
N VAL A 252 -17.03 -2.44 3.86
CA VAL A 252 -16.48 -1.11 4.14
C VAL A 252 -16.24 -0.90 5.64
N GLU A 253 -17.15 -1.39 6.47
CA GLU A 253 -17.08 -1.26 7.94
C GLU A 253 -15.89 -2.05 8.49
N THR A 254 -15.69 -3.28 8.01
CA THR A 254 -14.57 -4.13 8.43
C THR A 254 -13.23 -3.54 7.97
N ALA A 255 -13.17 -3.00 6.75
CA ALA A 255 -11.98 -2.35 6.23
C ALA A 255 -11.64 -1.03 6.95
N ALA A 256 -12.66 -0.27 7.37
CA ALA A 256 -12.47 0.92 8.20
C ALA A 256 -12.03 0.57 9.63
N GLU A 257 -12.50 -0.55 10.16
CA GLU A 257 -12.12 -1.03 11.50
C GLU A 257 -10.70 -1.63 11.54
N PHE A 258 -10.35 -2.40 10.51
CA PHE A 258 -9.08 -3.12 10.38
C PHE A 258 -8.31 -2.76 9.10
N PRO A 259 -7.96 -1.48 8.87
CA PRO A 259 -7.29 -1.04 7.65
C PRO A 259 -5.91 -1.69 7.45
N VAL A 260 -5.30 -2.22 8.50
CA VAL A 260 -4.05 -3.01 8.40
C VAL A 260 -4.21 -4.22 7.46
N ARG A 261 -5.44 -4.72 7.25
CA ARG A 261 -5.72 -5.85 6.37
C ARG A 261 -5.80 -5.48 4.89
N ILE A 262 -5.83 -4.20 4.54
CA ILE A 262 -5.95 -3.71 3.15
C ILE A 262 -4.69 -2.96 2.67
N ILE A 263 -3.57 -3.09 3.38
CA ILE A 263 -2.31 -2.38 3.08
C ILE A 263 -1.87 -2.61 1.63
N GLU A 264 -1.97 -3.84 1.14
CA GLU A 264 -1.56 -4.23 -0.23
C GLU A 264 -2.76 -4.70 -1.08
N SER A 265 -3.90 -4.02 -0.94
CA SER A 265 -5.15 -4.46 -1.57
C SER A 265 -5.13 -4.41 -3.11
N GLY A 266 -4.60 -3.34 -3.72
CA GLY A 266 -4.54 -3.18 -5.17
C GLY A 266 -3.72 -4.27 -5.89
N PRO A 267 -2.43 -4.43 -5.57
CA PRO A 267 -1.55 -5.41 -6.24
C PRO A 267 -2.01 -6.86 -6.05
N THR A 268 -2.62 -7.15 -4.90
CA THR A 268 -3.21 -8.46 -4.64
C THR A 268 -4.28 -8.81 -5.68
N ALA A 269 -5.08 -7.85 -6.15
CA ALA A 269 -6.09 -8.09 -7.19
C ALA A 269 -5.45 -8.59 -8.50
N ALA A 270 -4.29 -8.05 -8.89
CA ALA A 270 -3.55 -8.49 -10.08
C ALA A 270 -3.07 -9.95 -9.95
N VAL A 271 -2.60 -10.33 -8.76
CA VAL A 271 -2.17 -11.72 -8.50
C VAL A 271 -3.35 -12.69 -8.54
N ILE A 272 -4.48 -12.33 -7.93
CA ILE A 272 -5.69 -13.17 -7.97
C ILE A 272 -6.20 -13.32 -9.41
N SER A 273 -6.13 -12.25 -10.20
CA SER A 273 -6.42 -12.31 -11.65
C SER A 273 -5.47 -13.26 -12.38
N GLY A 274 -4.16 -13.20 -12.08
CA GLY A 274 -3.16 -14.13 -12.59
C GLY A 274 -3.50 -15.59 -12.27
N GLN A 275 -3.88 -15.90 -11.02
CA GLN A 275 -4.32 -17.25 -10.65
C GLN A 275 -5.58 -17.70 -11.40
N TYR A 276 -6.54 -16.79 -11.59
CA TYR A 276 -7.76 -17.08 -12.35
C TYR A 276 -7.45 -17.44 -13.80
N TYR A 277 -6.65 -16.63 -14.50
CA TYR A 277 -6.27 -16.90 -15.88
C TYR A 277 -5.33 -18.11 -16.00
N GLY A 278 -4.43 -18.31 -15.05
CA GLY A 278 -3.60 -19.51 -14.99
C GLY A 278 -4.44 -20.78 -14.94
N LYS A 279 -5.48 -20.81 -14.09
CA LYS A 279 -6.44 -21.92 -14.06
C LYS A 279 -7.19 -22.09 -15.38
N LEU A 280 -7.59 -21.00 -16.03
CA LEU A 280 -8.31 -21.03 -17.30
C LEU A 280 -7.46 -21.60 -18.44
N PHE A 281 -6.16 -21.30 -18.45
CA PHE A 281 -5.22 -21.73 -19.48
C PHE A 281 -4.38 -22.96 -19.10
N ASP A 282 -4.66 -23.60 -17.95
CA ASP A 282 -3.89 -24.71 -17.39
C ASP A 282 -2.39 -24.39 -17.18
N ILE A 283 -2.10 -23.14 -16.81
CA ILE A 283 -0.77 -22.64 -16.46
C ILE A 283 -0.68 -22.53 -14.94
N SER A 284 0.15 -23.37 -14.34
CA SER A 284 0.28 -23.49 -12.88
C SER A 284 1.52 -22.79 -12.31
N GLU A 285 2.49 -22.43 -13.14
CA GLU A 285 3.71 -21.72 -12.77
C GLU A 285 3.73 -20.39 -13.52
N MET A 286 3.70 -19.28 -12.79
CA MET A 286 3.65 -17.93 -13.38
C MET A 286 4.43 -16.94 -12.54
N PHE A 287 5.15 -16.04 -13.21
CA PHE A 287 5.65 -14.81 -12.63
C PHE A 287 4.72 -13.64 -12.97
N CYS A 288 3.86 -13.26 -12.02
CA CYS A 288 3.05 -12.05 -12.16
C CYS A 288 3.94 -10.82 -11.97
N PHE A 289 3.95 -9.90 -12.92
CA PHE A 289 4.71 -8.66 -12.88
C PHE A 289 3.81 -7.50 -13.28
N ASP A 290 3.66 -6.53 -12.38
CA ASP A 290 2.88 -5.31 -12.57
C ASP A 290 3.79 -4.11 -12.34
N MET A 291 3.99 -3.27 -13.35
CA MET A 291 4.83 -2.07 -13.29
C MET A 291 3.98 -0.82 -13.49
N GLY A 292 3.91 -0.01 -12.44
CA GLY A 292 3.27 1.30 -12.48
C GLY A 292 4.28 2.44 -12.72
N GLY A 293 3.84 3.67 -12.44
CA GLY A 293 4.68 4.86 -12.54
C GLY A 293 5.76 4.95 -11.45
N THR A 294 5.54 4.39 -10.27
CA THR A 294 6.43 4.60 -9.11
C THR A 294 7.22 3.34 -8.74
N THR A 295 6.57 2.19 -8.85
CA THR A 295 7.04 0.90 -8.35
C THR A 295 6.55 -0.22 -9.26
N ALA A 296 7.26 -1.34 -9.24
CA ALA A 296 6.83 -2.58 -9.82
C ALA A 296 6.61 -3.59 -8.68
N LYS A 297 5.60 -4.43 -8.84
CA LYS A 297 5.28 -5.49 -7.89
C LYS A 297 5.23 -6.80 -8.63
N SER A 298 5.73 -7.84 -8.00
CA SER A 298 5.71 -9.17 -8.57
C SER A 298 5.31 -10.22 -7.56
N CYS A 299 4.67 -11.28 -8.04
CA CYS A 299 4.32 -12.45 -7.26
C CYS A 299 4.66 -13.70 -8.03
N LEU A 300 5.21 -14.69 -7.35
CA LEU A 300 5.35 -16.03 -7.89
C LEU A 300 4.07 -16.82 -7.59
N ILE A 301 3.44 -17.36 -8.63
CA ILE A 301 2.37 -18.35 -8.52
C ILE A 301 2.97 -19.71 -8.83
N GLN A 302 2.83 -20.65 -7.90
CA GLN A 302 3.36 -22.00 -8.05
C GLN A 302 2.25 -23.00 -7.82
N LYS A 303 2.20 -24.06 -8.63
CA LYS A 303 1.13 -25.08 -8.56
C LYS A 303 -0.28 -24.47 -8.60
N GLY A 304 -0.45 -23.34 -9.31
CA GLY A 304 -1.71 -22.60 -9.44
C GLY A 304 -2.11 -21.77 -8.21
N VAL A 305 -1.25 -21.68 -7.20
CA VAL A 305 -1.55 -20.99 -5.93
C VAL A 305 -0.56 -19.84 -5.69
N ALA A 306 -1.08 -18.64 -5.43
CA ALA A 306 -0.26 -17.54 -4.95
C ALA A 306 0.08 -17.75 -3.47
N GLY A 307 1.36 -17.54 -3.12
CA GLY A 307 1.79 -17.61 -1.73
C GLY A 307 1.09 -16.56 -0.87
N VAL A 308 0.67 -16.94 0.34
CA VAL A 308 0.21 -15.99 1.37
C VAL A 308 1.14 -16.12 2.57
N VAL A 309 1.76 -15.02 2.97
CA VAL A 309 2.67 -14.96 4.10
C VAL A 309 1.98 -14.33 5.31
N PRO A 310 2.28 -14.79 6.54
CA PRO A 310 1.67 -14.24 7.75
C PRO A 310 2.28 -12.91 8.19
N THR A 311 3.44 -12.55 7.65
CA THR A 311 4.23 -11.39 8.06
C THR A 311 4.86 -10.72 6.85
N PHE A 312 4.86 -9.39 6.84
CA PHE A 312 5.54 -8.59 5.83
C PHE A 312 6.14 -7.32 6.45
N GLU A 313 6.91 -6.58 5.67
CA GLU A 313 7.59 -5.36 6.10
C GLU A 313 7.15 -4.18 5.25
N VAL A 314 6.83 -3.06 5.90
CA VAL A 314 6.48 -1.80 5.24
C VAL A 314 7.51 -0.73 5.56
N GLY A 315 7.73 0.20 4.62
CA GLY A 315 8.58 1.37 4.86
C GLY A 315 10.04 1.00 5.15
N ARG A 316 10.60 0.09 4.35
CA ARG A 316 12.01 -0.31 4.46
C ARG A 316 12.94 0.91 4.28
N VAL A 317 13.81 1.16 5.25
CA VAL A 317 14.83 2.21 5.14
C VAL A 317 15.96 1.82 4.20
N GLN A 318 16.19 0.51 4.02
CA GLN A 318 17.12 0.00 3.01
C GLN A 318 16.40 -0.97 2.06
N ARG A 319 16.31 -0.57 0.78
CA ARG A 319 15.66 -1.39 -0.24
C ARG A 319 16.33 -2.76 -0.36
N PHE A 320 15.50 -3.79 -0.58
CA PHE A 320 15.91 -5.18 -0.73
C PHE A 320 16.60 -5.81 0.50
N MET A 321 16.66 -5.12 1.65
CA MET A 321 17.20 -5.66 2.90
C MET A 321 16.06 -6.01 3.86
N LYS A 322 15.79 -7.31 4.01
CA LYS A 322 14.82 -7.82 4.98
C LYS A 322 15.25 -7.45 6.40
N GLY A 323 14.33 -6.92 7.19
CA GLY A 323 14.54 -6.45 8.56
C GLY A 323 14.75 -4.94 8.68
N SER A 324 14.84 -4.21 7.56
CA SER A 324 14.97 -2.75 7.54
C SER A 324 13.63 -2.01 7.54
N GLY A 325 12.50 -2.73 7.59
CA GLY A 325 11.15 -2.15 7.59
C GLY A 325 10.38 -2.41 8.88
N LEU A 326 9.23 -1.77 9.00
CA LEU A 326 8.27 -2.00 10.07
C LEU A 326 7.62 -3.37 9.84
N THR A 327 7.82 -4.31 10.77
CA THR A 327 7.19 -5.63 10.62
C THR A 327 5.72 -5.55 11.01
N ILE A 328 4.86 -6.04 10.12
CA ILE A 328 3.42 -6.14 10.33
C ILE A 328 3.03 -7.61 10.11
N GLN A 329 2.13 -8.11 10.96
CA GLN A 329 1.69 -9.50 10.96
C GLN A 329 0.21 -9.57 10.61
N VAL A 330 -0.05 -9.67 9.30
CA VAL A 330 -1.37 -9.90 8.71
C VAL A 330 -1.18 -10.83 7.50
N PRO A 331 -2.15 -11.69 7.18
CA PRO A 331 -2.11 -12.49 5.96
C PRO A 331 -2.08 -11.57 4.73
N VAL A 332 -1.02 -11.68 3.94
CA VAL A 332 -0.83 -10.91 2.71
C VAL A 332 -0.29 -11.80 1.62
N VAL A 333 -0.75 -11.59 0.38
CA VAL A 333 -0.14 -12.21 -0.80
C VAL A 333 1.35 -11.87 -0.80
N ASP A 334 2.17 -12.88 -1.09
CA ASP A 334 3.63 -12.81 -1.04
C ASP A 334 4.18 -11.99 -2.21
N LEU A 335 4.02 -10.68 -2.08
CA LEU A 335 4.44 -9.69 -3.06
C LEU A 335 5.89 -9.31 -2.82
N MET A 336 6.65 -9.28 -3.91
CA MET A 336 7.93 -8.61 -3.98
C MET A 336 7.72 -7.21 -4.53
N GLU A 337 8.21 -6.21 -3.81
CA GLU A 337 8.32 -4.85 -4.33
C GLU A 337 9.68 -4.65 -5.02
N ILE A 338 9.62 -4.15 -6.24
CA ILE A 338 10.77 -3.75 -7.04
C ILE A 338 10.70 -2.22 -7.17
N GLY A 339 11.69 -1.54 -6.61
CA GLY A 339 11.74 -0.07 -6.55
C GLY A 339 12.06 0.60 -7.89
N ALA A 340 11.30 0.26 -8.93
CA ALA A 340 11.42 0.72 -10.30
C ALA A 340 10.01 0.89 -10.91
N GLY A 341 9.72 2.03 -11.52
CA GLY A 341 8.48 2.29 -12.25
C GLY A 341 8.71 3.31 -13.36
N GLY A 342 7.72 3.59 -14.21
CA GLY A 342 7.91 4.48 -15.38
C GLY A 342 8.47 5.88 -15.04
N GLY A 343 8.16 6.40 -13.86
CA GLY A 343 8.66 7.67 -13.33
C GLY A 343 9.96 7.57 -12.54
N SER A 344 10.64 6.41 -12.47
CA SER A 344 11.94 6.32 -11.80
C SER A 344 12.95 7.27 -12.45
N ILE A 345 13.58 8.10 -11.63
CA ILE A 345 14.45 9.19 -12.08
C ILE A 345 15.81 8.62 -12.50
N ALA A 346 16.24 8.95 -13.71
CA ALA A 346 17.59 8.76 -14.18
C ALA A 346 18.48 9.93 -13.72
N LYS A 347 19.66 9.63 -13.17
CA LYS A 347 20.64 10.62 -12.73
C LYS A 347 22.07 10.16 -12.93
N VAL A 348 22.99 11.11 -12.98
CA VAL A 348 24.43 10.84 -12.93
C VAL A 348 24.88 10.87 -11.48
N SER A 349 25.48 9.77 -11.03
CA SER A 349 25.99 9.63 -9.67
C SER A 349 27.20 10.54 -9.43
N LYS A 350 27.55 10.77 -8.17
CA LYS A 350 28.78 11.49 -7.79
C LYS A 350 30.06 10.84 -8.36
N MET A 351 30.00 9.56 -8.73
CA MET A 351 31.11 8.82 -9.32
C MET A 351 31.11 8.86 -10.85
N GLY A 352 30.20 9.64 -11.48
CA GLY A 352 30.12 9.74 -12.94
C GLY A 352 29.49 8.53 -13.61
N THR A 353 28.64 7.78 -12.90
CA THR A 353 27.94 6.61 -13.44
C THR A 353 26.44 6.88 -13.58
N LEU A 354 25.78 6.26 -14.56
CA LEU A 354 24.33 6.30 -14.69
C LEU A 354 23.68 5.52 -13.53
N GLN A 355 22.64 6.12 -12.94
CA GLN A 355 21.76 5.50 -11.95
C GLN A 355 20.30 5.76 -12.34
N VAL A 356 19.41 4.80 -12.11
CA VAL A 356 17.96 4.94 -12.32
C VAL A 356 17.24 4.51 -11.04
N GLY A 357 16.38 5.38 -10.53
CA GLY A 357 15.84 5.26 -9.18
C GLY A 357 16.90 5.50 -8.08
N PRO A 358 16.57 5.31 -6.80
CA PRO A 358 15.28 4.87 -6.28
C PRO A 358 14.14 5.89 -6.34
N GLU A 359 14.46 7.17 -6.53
CA GLU A 359 13.48 8.25 -6.54
C GLU A 359 12.57 8.18 -7.78
N SER A 360 11.33 8.64 -7.65
CA SER A 360 10.34 8.67 -8.73
C SER A 360 9.68 10.04 -8.84
N SER A 361 9.33 10.42 -10.07
CA SER A 361 8.62 11.67 -10.40
C SER A 361 7.10 11.61 -10.16
N GLY A 362 6.54 10.43 -9.84
CA GLY A 362 5.10 10.24 -9.60
C GLY A 362 4.23 10.64 -10.81
N ALA A 363 3.01 11.13 -10.53
CA ALA A 363 2.03 11.59 -11.53
C ALA A 363 2.01 13.12 -11.71
N ASP A 364 2.42 13.82 -10.65
CA ASP A 364 2.48 15.27 -10.54
C ASP A 364 3.75 15.62 -9.76
N PRO A 365 4.79 16.18 -10.39
CA PRO A 365 4.79 16.72 -11.75
C PRO A 365 5.00 15.67 -12.86
N GLY A 366 5.33 14.42 -12.52
CA GLY A 366 5.55 13.33 -13.48
C GLY A 366 6.84 13.43 -14.29
N PRO A 367 7.09 12.46 -15.21
CA PRO A 367 8.19 12.50 -16.16
C PRO A 367 8.16 13.78 -17.02
N ILE A 368 9.29 14.17 -17.61
CA ILE A 368 9.40 15.42 -18.37
C ILE A 368 8.39 15.43 -19.53
N CYS A 369 8.21 14.30 -20.20
CA CYS A 369 7.30 14.13 -21.32
C CYS A 369 5.83 14.34 -20.97
N TYR A 370 5.44 14.36 -19.69
CA TYR A 370 4.05 14.68 -19.31
C TYR A 370 3.74 16.18 -19.45
N GLY A 371 4.75 17.04 -19.56
CA GLY A 371 4.56 18.49 -19.76
C GLY A 371 3.96 19.23 -18.56
N ARG A 372 3.99 18.63 -17.36
CA ARG A 372 3.38 19.17 -16.12
C ARG A 372 4.37 19.83 -15.16
N GLY A 373 5.53 20.25 -15.68
CA GLY A 373 6.59 20.89 -14.88
C GLY A 373 7.63 19.93 -14.30
N GLY A 374 7.59 18.65 -14.69
CA GLY A 374 8.64 17.68 -14.38
C GLY A 374 9.96 18.12 -15.01
N THR A 375 11.06 18.05 -14.25
CA THR A 375 12.38 18.49 -14.73
C THR A 375 13.44 17.40 -14.71
N GLU A 376 13.21 16.29 -14.01
CA GLU A 376 14.14 15.17 -13.92
C GLU A 376 13.76 14.08 -14.93
N PRO A 377 14.71 13.53 -15.71
CA PRO A 377 14.40 12.54 -16.73
C PRO A 377 13.98 11.21 -16.08
N GLY A 378 12.86 10.65 -16.53
CA GLY A 378 12.33 9.36 -16.09
C GLY A 378 12.55 8.23 -17.10
N ILE A 379 12.08 7.03 -16.76
CA ILE A 379 12.07 5.88 -17.67
C ILE A 379 11.10 6.11 -18.83
N THR A 380 9.91 6.66 -18.54
CA THR A 380 8.90 6.99 -19.56
C THR A 380 9.45 7.98 -20.61
N ASP A 381 10.36 8.89 -20.23
CA ASP A 381 11.06 9.76 -21.18
C ASP A 381 11.94 8.95 -22.15
N ALA A 382 12.67 7.97 -21.63
CA ALA A 382 13.49 7.08 -22.44
C ALA A 382 12.63 6.19 -23.36
N ASP A 383 11.57 5.59 -22.83
CA ASP A 383 10.64 4.73 -23.58
C ASP A 383 9.96 5.49 -24.73
N LEU A 384 9.57 6.75 -24.49
CA LEU A 384 9.05 7.64 -25.53
C LEU A 384 10.07 7.88 -26.63
N LEU A 385 11.31 8.21 -26.28
CA LEU A 385 12.36 8.50 -27.27
C LEU A 385 12.80 7.27 -28.05
N LEU A 386 12.74 6.07 -27.44
CA LEU A 386 12.95 4.78 -28.11
C LEU A 386 11.79 4.40 -29.04
N GLY A 387 10.63 5.06 -28.92
CA GLY A 387 9.45 4.80 -29.73
C GLY A 387 8.60 3.64 -29.21
N TYR A 388 8.71 3.28 -27.93
CA TYR A 388 7.80 2.32 -27.30
C TYR A 388 6.45 2.94 -26.94
N LEU A 389 6.42 4.27 -26.78
CA LEU A 389 5.21 5.04 -26.53
C LEU A 389 4.87 5.91 -27.74
N ASP A 390 3.58 6.00 -28.04
CA ASP A 390 3.03 6.93 -29.01
C ASP A 390 2.82 8.30 -28.34
N GLU A 391 3.43 9.34 -28.90
CA GLU A 391 3.36 10.70 -28.35
C GLU A 391 1.98 11.34 -28.47
N ASP A 392 1.17 10.90 -29.44
CA ASP A 392 -0.15 11.45 -29.74
C ASP A 392 -1.31 10.60 -29.20
N TYR A 393 -1.03 9.38 -28.72
CA TYR A 393 -2.05 8.43 -28.25
C TYR A 393 -1.80 7.88 -26.83
N PHE A 394 -1.08 8.61 -25.99
CA PHE A 394 -0.90 8.22 -24.60
C PHE A 394 -2.21 8.38 -23.81
N LEU A 395 -2.49 7.43 -22.93
CA LEU A 395 -3.74 7.35 -22.16
C LEU A 395 -5.01 7.35 -23.05
N GLY A 396 -4.96 6.69 -24.20
CA GLY A 396 -6.08 6.67 -25.15
C GLY A 396 -6.27 7.98 -25.93
N GLY A 397 -5.27 8.86 -25.93
CA GLY A 397 -5.31 10.17 -26.61
C GLY A 397 -5.63 11.35 -25.70
N ASP A 398 -5.95 11.10 -24.42
CA ASP A 398 -6.27 12.15 -23.45
C ASP A 398 -5.04 12.99 -23.03
N MET A 399 -3.83 12.48 -23.27
CA MET A 399 -2.59 13.16 -22.92
C MET A 399 -1.60 13.09 -24.07
N LYS A 400 -1.20 14.27 -24.58
CA LYS A 400 -0.11 14.40 -25.54
C LYS A 400 1.23 14.46 -24.81
N LEU A 401 2.20 13.67 -25.24
CA LEU A 401 3.54 13.65 -24.65
C LEU A 401 4.49 14.64 -25.36
N ASP A 402 5.31 15.35 -24.58
CA ASP A 402 6.32 16.28 -25.10
C ASP A 402 7.66 15.56 -25.33
N ARG A 403 7.79 15.00 -26.53
CA ARG A 403 9.00 14.31 -26.97
C ARG A 403 10.24 15.21 -26.98
N GLU A 404 10.10 16.46 -27.38
CA GLU A 404 11.24 17.37 -27.47
C GLU A 404 11.72 17.82 -26.09
N ALA A 405 10.81 17.98 -25.12
CA ALA A 405 11.20 18.21 -23.72
C ALA A 405 11.94 17.02 -23.14
N ALA A 406 11.45 15.79 -23.35
CA ALA A 406 12.15 14.57 -22.93
C ALA A 406 13.56 14.47 -23.56
N ARG A 407 13.66 14.77 -24.86
CA ARG A 407 14.93 14.79 -25.59
C ARG A 407 15.93 15.76 -24.96
N ARG A 408 15.52 17.02 -24.73
CA ARG A 408 16.37 18.04 -24.10
C ARG A 408 16.78 17.64 -22.68
N GLY A 409 15.83 17.14 -21.89
CA GLY A 409 16.08 16.72 -20.50
C GLY A 409 17.13 15.63 -20.39
N ILE A 410 17.02 14.55 -21.18
CA ILE A 410 18.01 13.46 -21.20
C ILE A 410 19.35 13.94 -21.77
N GLU A 411 19.34 14.79 -22.80
CA GLU A 411 20.58 15.33 -23.38
C GLU A 411 21.37 16.17 -22.35
N GLU A 412 20.67 17.06 -21.64
CA GLU A 412 21.28 17.99 -20.68
C GLU A 412 21.71 17.32 -19.39
N LYS A 413 20.90 16.42 -18.85
CA LYS A 413 21.12 15.85 -17.51
C LYS A 413 21.85 14.51 -17.51
N ILE A 414 21.85 13.78 -18.62
CA ILE A 414 22.45 12.44 -18.70
C ILE A 414 23.54 12.38 -19.77
N ALA A 415 23.22 12.70 -21.03
CA ALA A 415 24.15 12.48 -22.14
C ALA A 415 25.39 13.38 -22.04
N ARG A 416 25.21 14.70 -21.87
CA ARG A 416 26.31 15.66 -21.75
C ARG A 416 27.18 15.41 -20.51
N PRO A 417 26.62 15.19 -19.29
CA PRO A 417 27.46 14.94 -18.11
C PRO A 417 28.22 13.62 -18.16
N LEU A 418 27.70 12.59 -18.84
CA LEU A 418 28.39 11.31 -19.04
C LEU A 418 29.36 11.32 -20.25
N GLY A 419 29.30 12.34 -21.11
CA GLY A 419 30.11 12.41 -22.33
C GLY A 419 29.75 11.36 -23.38
N VAL A 420 28.48 10.94 -23.44
CA VAL A 420 27.98 9.94 -24.39
C VAL A 420 27.00 10.55 -25.38
N SER A 421 26.71 9.83 -26.47
CA SER A 421 25.65 10.26 -27.39
C SER A 421 24.27 10.16 -26.73
N LEU A 422 23.32 10.94 -27.23
CA LEU A 422 21.93 10.91 -26.76
C LEU A 422 21.33 9.49 -26.83
N ILE A 423 21.55 8.75 -27.93
CA ILE A 423 21.06 7.38 -28.09
C ILE A 423 21.66 6.43 -27.05
N GLN A 424 22.96 6.55 -26.76
CA GLN A 424 23.60 5.76 -25.72
C GLN A 424 23.04 6.06 -24.33
N ALA A 425 22.76 7.33 -24.03
CA ALA A 425 22.12 7.73 -22.77
C ALA A 425 20.72 7.11 -22.64
N ILE A 426 19.88 7.24 -23.68
CA ILE A 426 18.51 6.69 -23.69
C ILE A 426 18.54 5.16 -23.52
N TRP A 427 19.36 4.46 -24.31
CA TRP A 427 19.48 3.01 -24.22
C TRP A 427 20.04 2.57 -22.86
N GLY A 428 21.00 3.31 -22.30
CA GLY A 428 21.56 3.03 -20.99
C GLY A 428 20.53 3.14 -19.86
N ILE A 429 19.60 4.09 -19.93
CA ILE A 429 18.50 4.22 -18.95
C ILE A 429 17.61 2.97 -19.00
N HIS A 430 17.19 2.58 -20.21
CA HIS A 430 16.35 1.42 -20.45
C HIS A 430 17.02 0.09 -20.04
N ASP A 431 18.27 -0.12 -20.44
CA ASP A 431 19.00 -1.37 -20.19
C ASP A 431 19.29 -1.55 -18.68
N LEU A 432 19.71 -0.47 -18.01
CA LEU A 432 20.03 -0.51 -16.59
C LEU A 432 18.81 -0.86 -15.73
N ILE A 433 17.64 -0.28 -16.03
CA ILE A 433 16.44 -0.60 -15.25
C ILE A 433 15.97 -2.02 -15.51
N ASN A 434 15.99 -2.49 -16.76
CA ASN A 434 15.58 -3.85 -17.09
C ASN A 434 16.48 -4.89 -16.42
N GLU A 435 17.80 -4.70 -16.43
CA GLU A 435 18.73 -5.60 -15.73
C GLU A 435 18.52 -5.56 -14.21
N THR A 436 18.24 -4.39 -13.65
CA THR A 436 17.92 -4.25 -12.22
C THR A 436 16.66 -5.04 -11.85
N MET A 437 15.58 -4.89 -12.63
CA MET A 437 14.32 -5.60 -12.39
C MET A 437 14.45 -7.10 -12.62
N ALA A 438 15.15 -7.52 -13.70
CA ALA A 438 15.39 -8.93 -13.99
C ALA A 438 16.27 -9.60 -12.91
N GLY A 439 17.28 -8.91 -12.40
CA GLY A 439 18.11 -9.39 -11.28
C GLY A 439 17.30 -9.57 -10.00
N ALA A 440 16.44 -8.61 -9.69
CA ALA A 440 15.51 -8.68 -8.56
C ALA A 440 14.55 -9.88 -8.69
N ALA A 441 13.91 -10.02 -9.85
CA ALA A 441 13.00 -11.14 -10.15
C ALA A 441 13.69 -12.50 -10.01
N LYS A 442 14.88 -12.68 -10.62
CA LYS A 442 15.65 -13.94 -10.54
C LYS A 442 16.00 -14.31 -9.10
N THR A 443 16.39 -13.33 -8.29
CA THR A 443 16.71 -13.52 -6.87
C THR A 443 15.48 -14.01 -6.11
N HIS A 444 14.35 -13.35 -6.29
CA HIS A 444 13.10 -13.72 -5.62
C HIS A 444 12.57 -15.10 -6.03
N ILE A 445 12.60 -15.41 -7.33
CA ILE A 445 12.24 -16.74 -7.83
C ILE A 445 13.11 -17.81 -7.16
N ALA A 446 14.43 -17.58 -7.07
CA ALA A 446 15.36 -18.50 -6.42
C ALA A 446 15.10 -18.65 -4.91
N GLU A 447 14.83 -17.56 -4.19
CA GLU A 447 14.49 -17.57 -2.76
C GLU A 447 13.23 -18.40 -2.45
N LYS A 448 12.28 -18.43 -3.37
CA LYS A 448 11.04 -19.23 -3.27
C LYS A 448 11.19 -20.66 -3.80
N GLY A 449 12.38 -21.04 -4.27
CA GLY A 449 12.64 -22.36 -4.85
C GLY A 449 11.99 -22.57 -6.23
N GLY A 450 11.63 -21.49 -6.92
CA GLY A 450 11.15 -21.51 -8.30
C GLY A 450 12.29 -21.61 -9.33
N ASN A 451 11.92 -21.80 -10.60
CA ASN A 451 12.88 -21.87 -11.71
C ASN A 451 12.55 -20.78 -12.75
N PRO A 452 13.41 -19.77 -12.96
CA PRO A 452 13.17 -18.69 -13.93
C PRO A 452 13.00 -19.13 -15.39
N LYS A 453 13.29 -20.40 -15.72
CA LYS A 453 13.02 -20.95 -17.07
C LYS A 453 11.60 -21.48 -17.23
N ILE A 454 10.88 -21.66 -16.12
CA ILE A 454 9.54 -22.26 -16.07
C ILE A 454 8.48 -21.18 -15.88
N VAL A 455 8.76 -20.18 -15.03
CA VAL A 455 7.81 -19.16 -14.58
C VAL A 455 7.81 -17.90 -15.43
#